data_AF-A0A9R0WLT0-F1
#
_entry.id   AF-A0A9R0WLT0-F1
#
_cell.length_a   1.000
_cell.length_b   1.000
_cell.length_c   1.000
_cell.angle_alpha   90.00
_cell.angle_beta   90.00
_cell.angle_gamma   90.00
#
_symmetry.space_group_name_H-M   'P 1'
#
loop_
_entity.id
_entity.type
_entity.pdbx_description
1 polymer ?
#
loop_
_entity_poly.entity_id
_entity_poly.type
_entity_poly.pdbx_seq_one_letter_code
_entity_poly.pdbx_strand_id
1 'polypeptide(L)'
;MDDYAREMMELKTLVTRTLEKKGVLAKIRAELRASVFEAIEEEDRVIEENEDGGNPALLGSCNDRAKQLHASPSGRLLTALIGEYLEWAQLSHTMKVYLPECNLPKDFWKNELKDFSNKNGAEGSRSAESGPMLLDVLEGYLKYEIYIIIL
;
A
#
# COMPACT_ATOMS: atom_id res chain seq x y z
N MET A 1 30.74 30.42 20.33
CA MET A 1 30.56 28.97 20.13
C MET A 1 29.12 28.57 20.45
N ASP A 2 28.55 29.00 21.58
CA ASP A 2 27.19 28.63 22.00
C ASP A 2 26.06 29.29 21.16
N ASP A 3 26.23 30.54 20.73
CA ASP A 3 25.23 31.22 19.90
C ASP A 3 25.08 30.59 18.50
N TYR A 4 26.18 30.15 17.89
CA TYR A 4 26.12 29.44 16.61
C TYR A 4 25.39 28.10 16.72
N ALA A 5 25.58 27.38 17.82
CA ALA A 5 24.86 26.13 18.08
C ALA A 5 23.35 26.37 18.30
N ARG A 6 23.00 27.48 18.96
CA ARG A 6 21.60 27.90 19.15
C ARG A 6 20.94 28.30 17.84
N GLU A 7 21.57 29.17 17.04
CA GLU A 7 21.07 29.56 15.72
C GLU A 7 20.89 28.36 14.79
N MET A 8 21.85 27.42 14.80
CA MET A 8 21.75 26.18 14.03
C MET A 8 20.56 25.31 14.47
N MET A 9 20.28 25.24 15.78
CA MET A 9 19.14 24.50 16.31
C MET A 9 17.80 25.14 15.93
N GLU A 10 17.71 26.47 15.99
CA GLU A 10 16.53 27.22 15.56
C GLU A 10 16.29 27.05 14.06
N LEU A 11 17.34 27.14 13.25
CA LEU A 11 17.28 26.89 11.82
C LEU A 11 16.81 25.47 11.52
N LYS A 12 17.38 24.46 12.18
CA LYS A 12 16.94 23.06 12.04
C LYS A 12 15.46 22.89 12.40
N THR A 13 15.01 23.54 13.47
CA THR A 13 13.61 23.47 13.93
C THR A 13 12.67 24.10 12.90
N LEU A 14 13.04 25.27 12.37
CA LEU A 14 12.25 25.98 11.35
C LEU A 14 12.16 25.18 10.05
N VAL A 15 13.28 24.63 9.58
CA VAL A 15 13.34 23.78 8.39
C VAL A 15 12.49 22.53 8.59
N THR A 16 12.62 21.84 9.74
CA THR A 16 11.84 20.64 10.05
C THR A 16 10.34 20.92 10.02
N ARG A 17 9.87 21.97 10.72
CA ARG A 17 8.46 22.37 10.72
C ARG A 17 7.95 22.72 9.32
N THR A 18 8.78 23.39 8.52
CA THR A 18 8.43 23.77 7.14
C THR A 18 8.29 22.55 6.24
N LEU A 19 9.22 21.60 6.34
CA LEU A 19 9.20 20.36 5.57
C LEU A 19 8.04 19.43 6.01
N GLU A 20 7.70 19.41 7.30
CA GLU A 20 6.52 18.72 7.81
C GLU A 20 5.23 19.33 7.27
N LYS A 21 5.09 20.66 7.36
CA LYS A 21 3.91 21.37 6.85
C LYS A 21 3.73 21.21 5.34
N LYS A 22 4.82 21.20 4.58
CA LYS A 22 4.80 20.97 3.12
C LYS A 22 4.64 19.49 2.75
N GLY A 23 4.62 18.56 3.70
CA GLY A 23 4.54 17.12 3.45
C GLY A 23 5.84 16.48 2.91
N VAL A 24 6.88 17.27 2.64
CA VAL A 24 8.16 16.79 2.10
C VAL A 24 8.86 15.85 3.08
N LEU A 25 8.82 16.13 4.39
CA LEU A 25 9.42 15.23 5.38
C LEU A 25 8.69 13.89 5.47
N ALA A 26 7.36 13.89 5.30
CA ALA A 26 6.56 12.68 5.24
C ALA A 26 6.90 11.85 3.99
N LYS A 27 7.06 12.52 2.84
CA LYS A 27 7.49 11.89 1.59
C LYS A 27 8.87 11.24 1.73
N ILE A 28 9.87 11.96 2.24
CA ILE A 28 11.23 11.43 2.45
C ILE A 28 11.20 10.25 3.43
N ARG A 29 10.42 10.31 4.51
CA ARG A 29 10.28 9.16 5.43
C ARG A 29 9.66 7.94 4.76
N ALA A 30 8.66 8.14 3.89
CA ALA A 30 8.05 7.05 3.13
C ALA A 30 9.04 6.47 2.10
N GLU A 31 9.78 7.31 1.38
CA GLU A 31 10.85 6.91 0.47
C GLU A 31 11.92 6.09 1.19
N LEU A 32 12.41 6.56 2.34
CA LEU A 32 13.39 5.83 3.16
C LEU A 32 12.86 4.48 3.62
N ARG A 33 11.61 4.42 4.12
CA ARG A 33 10.99 3.14 4.50
C ARG A 33 10.92 2.20 3.30
N ALA A 34 10.42 2.67 2.16
CA ALA A 34 10.35 1.89 0.93
C ALA A 34 11.73 1.34 0.51
N SER A 35 12.77 2.18 0.52
CA SER A 35 14.13 1.76 0.18
C SER A 35 14.72 0.74 1.16
N VAL A 36 14.40 0.85 2.46
CA VAL A 36 14.80 -0.15 3.47
C VAL A 36 14.08 -1.48 3.22
N PHE A 37 12.77 -1.45 2.96
CA PHE A 37 12.01 -2.67 2.62
C PHE A 37 12.53 -3.32 1.33
N GLU A 38 12.84 -2.54 0.28
CA GLU A 38 13.40 -3.08 -0.96
C GLU A 38 14.78 -3.71 -0.76
N ALA A 39 15.66 -3.09 0.03
CA ALA A 39 16.98 -3.64 0.33
C ALA A 39 16.88 -4.96 1.10
N ILE A 40 15.97 -5.06 2.07
CA ILE A 40 15.72 -6.29 2.83
C ILE A 40 15.16 -7.39 1.93
N GLU A 41 14.20 -7.08 1.05
CA GLU A 41 13.60 -8.06 0.13
C GLU A 41 14.63 -8.60 -0.89
N GLU A 42 15.57 -7.77 -1.32
CA GLU A 42 16.66 -8.19 -2.21
C GLU A 42 17.68 -9.09 -1.47
N GLU A 43 18.02 -8.78 -0.23
CA GLU A 43 18.86 -9.65 0.60
C GLU A 43 18.17 -10.99 0.91
N ASP A 44 16.87 -10.99 1.24
CA ASP A 44 16.07 -12.21 1.46
C ASP A 44 16.02 -13.07 0.19
N ARG A 45 15.85 -12.48 -1.00
CA ARG A 45 15.92 -13.20 -2.30
C ARG A 45 17.27 -13.86 -2.54
N VAL A 46 18.37 -13.16 -2.27
CA VAL A 46 19.73 -13.72 -2.42
C VAL A 46 19.95 -14.87 -1.44
N ILE A 47 19.33 -14.85 -0.26
CA ILE A 47 19.40 -15.94 0.72
C ILE A 47 18.56 -17.15 0.26
N GLU A 48 17.33 -16.92 -0.22
CA GLU A 48 16.45 -17.97 -0.76
C GLU A 48 17.03 -18.68 -2.01
N GLU A 49 17.77 -17.96 -2.87
CA GLU A 49 18.41 -18.54 -4.06
C GLU A 49 19.64 -19.41 -3.74
N ASN A 50 20.24 -19.25 -2.56
CA ASN A 50 21.49 -19.92 -2.18
C ASN A 50 21.35 -21.05 -1.15
N GLU A 51 20.24 -21.14 -0.40
CA GLU A 51 19.97 -22.24 0.53
C GLU A 51 18.52 -22.74 0.44
N ASP A 52 18.37 -24.03 0.11
CA ASP A 52 17.11 -24.76 0.03
C ASP A 52 16.37 -24.74 1.39
N GLY A 53 15.35 -23.87 1.51
CA GLY A 53 14.35 -23.93 2.58
C GLY A 53 14.46 -22.91 3.73
N GLY A 54 15.19 -21.80 3.56
CA GLY A 54 15.23 -20.72 4.55
C GLY A 54 13.89 -19.97 4.65
N ASN A 55 13.19 -20.14 5.77
CA ASN A 55 11.96 -19.41 6.14
C ASN A 55 12.21 -17.88 6.00
N PRO A 56 11.42 -17.10 5.23
CA PRO A 56 11.61 -15.65 5.07
C PRO A 56 11.26 -14.94 6.39
N ALA A 57 12.20 -14.98 7.32
CA ALA A 57 12.00 -14.60 8.72
C ALA A 57 12.35 -13.14 9.00
N LEU A 58 12.96 -12.39 8.07
CA LEU A 58 13.32 -10.99 8.32
C LEU A 58 12.12 -10.04 8.24
N LEU A 59 11.09 -10.40 7.46
CA LEU A 59 9.75 -9.78 7.45
C LEU A 59 8.69 -10.56 8.24
N GLY A 60 9.10 -11.67 8.86
CA GLY A 60 8.25 -12.69 9.47
C GLY A 60 7.56 -12.26 10.77
N SER A 61 6.70 -11.26 10.73
CA SER A 61 5.59 -11.01 11.70
C SER A 61 4.80 -9.73 11.38
N CYS A 62 4.77 -9.24 10.13
CA CYS A 62 4.01 -8.02 9.87
C CYS A 62 2.50 -8.33 9.89
N ASN A 63 1.78 -7.78 10.87
CA ASN A 63 0.32 -7.67 10.94
C ASN A 63 -0.51 -8.98 10.87
N ASP A 64 -0.62 -9.70 12.00
CA ASP A 64 -1.51 -10.86 12.15
C ASP A 64 -2.97 -10.57 11.82
N ARG A 65 -3.43 -9.33 11.99
CA ARG A 65 -4.80 -8.92 11.61
C ARG A 65 -4.98 -8.93 10.10
N ALA A 66 -3.96 -8.53 9.32
CA ALA A 66 -3.99 -8.63 7.87
C ALA A 66 -4.03 -10.10 7.43
N LYS A 67 -3.22 -10.97 8.05
CA LYS A 67 -3.26 -12.42 7.79
C LYS A 67 -4.65 -13.01 8.02
N GLN A 68 -5.30 -12.66 9.13
CA GLN A 68 -6.66 -13.10 9.43
C GLN A 68 -7.68 -12.58 8.40
N LEU A 69 -7.54 -11.33 7.96
CA LEU A 69 -8.41 -10.75 6.94
C LEU A 69 -8.31 -11.52 5.61
N HIS A 70 -7.08 -11.83 5.17
CA HIS A 70 -6.81 -12.53 3.91
C HIS A 70 -7.22 -14.01 3.90
N ALA A 71 -7.52 -14.60 5.07
CA ALA A 71 -8.09 -15.94 5.15
C ALA A 71 -9.47 -16.02 4.47
N SER A 72 -10.20 -14.90 4.43
CA SER A 72 -11.50 -14.81 3.76
C SER A 72 -11.36 -14.35 2.30
N PRO A 73 -12.14 -14.90 1.35
CA PRO A 73 -12.17 -14.41 -0.03
C PRO A 73 -12.52 -12.92 -0.14
N SER A 74 -13.48 -12.45 0.67
CA SER A 74 -13.88 -11.04 0.70
C SER A 74 -12.76 -10.14 1.24
N GLY A 75 -11.96 -10.61 2.19
CA GLY A 75 -10.81 -9.88 2.70
C GLY A 75 -9.68 -9.76 1.67
N ARG A 76 -9.43 -10.82 0.89
CA ARG A 76 -8.48 -10.74 -0.25
C ARG A 76 -8.94 -9.74 -1.30
N LEU A 77 -10.24 -9.75 -1.64
CA LEU A 77 -10.82 -8.79 -2.57
C LEU A 77 -10.73 -7.34 -2.05
N LEU A 78 -11.05 -7.11 -0.77
CA LEU A 78 -10.90 -5.79 -0.14
C LEU A 78 -9.47 -5.27 -0.28
N THR A 79 -8.50 -6.10 0.09
CA THR A 79 -7.08 -5.78 -0.03
C THR A 79 -6.68 -5.51 -1.49
N ALA A 80 -7.22 -6.27 -2.43
CA ALA A 80 -6.96 -6.06 -3.86
C ALA A 80 -7.52 -4.72 -4.37
N LEU A 81 -8.72 -4.32 -3.93
CA LEU A 81 -9.31 -3.02 -4.24
C LEU A 81 -8.50 -1.85 -3.67
N ILE A 82 -7.93 -2.01 -2.47
CA ILE A 82 -7.02 -1.03 -1.88
C ILE A 82 -5.74 -0.93 -2.72
N GLY A 83 -5.18 -2.06 -3.15
CA GLY A 83 -4.02 -2.10 -4.04
C GLY A 83 -4.25 -1.35 -5.35
N GLU A 84 -5.39 -1.58 -6.00
CA GLU A 84 -5.74 -0.87 -7.24
C GLU A 84 -5.93 0.64 -7.01
N TYR A 85 -6.57 1.04 -5.92
CA TYR A 85 -6.68 2.46 -5.58
C TYR A 85 -5.32 3.13 -5.39
N LEU A 86 -4.39 2.48 -4.69
CA LEU A 86 -3.03 3.01 -4.47
C LEU A 86 -2.26 3.13 -5.79
N GLU A 87 -2.43 2.19 -6.73
CA GLU A 87 -1.86 2.23 -8.08
C GLU A 87 -2.46 3.38 -8.90
N TRP A 88 -3.80 3.51 -8.91
CA TRP A 88 -4.53 4.59 -9.58
C TRP A 88 -4.13 5.98 -9.06
N ALA A 89 -4.00 6.12 -7.73
CA ALA A 89 -3.57 7.36 -7.08
C ALA A 89 -2.06 7.64 -7.18
N GLN A 90 -1.29 6.80 -7.90
CA GLN A 90 0.16 6.93 -8.09
C GLN A 90 0.97 6.93 -6.78
N LEU A 91 0.50 6.21 -5.75
CA LEU A 91 1.12 6.14 -4.42
C LEU A 91 2.17 5.02 -4.35
N SER A 92 3.16 5.05 -5.25
CA SER A 92 4.16 3.97 -5.41
C SER A 92 5.00 3.71 -4.16
N HIS A 93 5.41 4.75 -3.43
CA HIS A 93 6.16 4.58 -2.17
C HIS A 93 5.31 3.94 -1.08
N THR A 94 4.03 4.31 -0.98
CA THR A 94 3.09 3.70 -0.04
C THR A 94 2.88 2.23 -0.38
N MET A 95 2.76 1.90 -1.66
CA MET A 95 2.60 0.52 -2.14
C MET A 95 3.77 -0.37 -1.71
N LYS A 96 5.02 0.12 -1.88
CA LYS A 96 6.25 -0.61 -1.50
C LYS A 96 6.35 -0.90 0.00
N VAL A 97 5.63 -0.16 0.84
CA VAL A 97 5.55 -0.41 2.29
C VAL A 97 4.32 -1.26 2.63
N TYR A 98 3.18 -0.95 2.00
CA TYR A 98 1.89 -1.60 2.27
C TYR A 98 1.90 -3.11 1.98
N LEU A 99 2.46 -3.52 0.84
CA LEU A 99 2.50 -4.93 0.45
C LEU A 99 3.29 -5.80 1.44
N PRO A 100 4.55 -5.48 1.78
CA PRO A 100 5.30 -6.25 2.77
C PRO A 100 4.67 -6.15 4.17
N GLU A 101 4.13 -5.00 4.57
CA GLU A 101 3.43 -4.87 5.87
C GLU A 101 2.18 -5.77 5.99
N CYS A 102 1.54 -6.09 4.86
CA CYS A 102 0.39 -6.98 4.80
C CYS A 102 0.75 -8.45 4.53
N ASN A 103 2.04 -8.78 4.35
CA ASN A 103 2.55 -10.05 3.82
C ASN A 103 1.90 -10.45 2.49
N LEU A 104 1.80 -9.50 1.57
CA LEU A 104 1.24 -9.74 0.24
C LEU A 104 2.36 -9.81 -0.79
N PRO A 105 2.29 -10.75 -1.73
CA PRO A 105 3.23 -10.79 -2.83
C PRO A 105 3.02 -9.57 -3.74
N LYS A 106 4.10 -9.19 -4.43
CA LYS A 106 4.06 -8.14 -5.45
C LYS A 106 3.02 -8.47 -6.52
N ASP A 107 2.28 -7.46 -6.95
CA ASP A 107 1.23 -7.56 -7.98
C ASP A 107 0.06 -8.52 -7.63
N PHE A 108 -0.10 -8.95 -6.38
CA PHE A 108 -1.18 -9.83 -5.92
C PHE A 108 -2.59 -9.35 -6.34
N TRP A 109 -2.83 -8.04 -6.23
CA TRP A 109 -4.14 -7.43 -6.51
C TRP A 109 -4.55 -7.58 -7.98
N LYS A 110 -3.60 -7.64 -8.92
CA LYS A 110 -3.90 -7.80 -10.35
C LYS A 110 -4.55 -9.14 -10.65
N ASN A 111 -4.11 -10.20 -9.96
CA ASN A 111 -4.69 -11.54 -10.11
C ASN A 111 -6.09 -11.62 -9.49
N GLU A 112 -6.26 -11.15 -8.25
CA GLU A 112 -7.57 -11.15 -7.58
C GLU A 112 -8.61 -10.28 -8.32
N LEU A 113 -8.21 -9.11 -8.82
CA LEU A 113 -9.12 -8.22 -9.56
C LEU A 113 -9.42 -8.71 -10.96
N LYS A 114 -8.53 -9.48 -11.59
CA LYS A 114 -8.82 -10.16 -12.84
C LYS A 114 -9.93 -11.19 -12.64
N ASP A 115 -9.82 -12.01 -11.60
CA ASP A 115 -10.86 -12.97 -11.24
C ASP A 115 -12.20 -12.29 -10.88
N PHE A 116 -12.14 -11.14 -10.21
CA PHE A 116 -13.32 -10.34 -9.90
C PHE A 116 -13.96 -9.71 -11.15
N SER A 117 -13.16 -9.14 -12.05
CA SER A 117 -13.64 -8.51 -13.29
C SER A 117 -14.27 -9.54 -14.23
N ASN A 118 -13.65 -10.72 -14.35
CA ASN A 118 -14.16 -11.84 -15.15
C ASN A 118 -15.53 -12.31 -14.65
N LYS A 119 -15.74 -12.36 -13.33
CA LYS A 119 -17.03 -12.74 -12.72
C LYS A 119 -18.13 -11.71 -12.91
N ASN A 120 -17.77 -10.43 -13.08
CA ASN A 120 -18.72 -9.33 -13.22
C ASN A 120 -18.90 -8.86 -14.69
N GLY A 121 -18.33 -9.57 -15.67
CA GLY A 121 -18.45 -9.21 -17.09
C GLY A 121 -17.75 -7.91 -17.48
N ALA A 122 -16.86 -7.40 -16.63
CA ALA A 122 -16.11 -6.17 -16.86
C ALA A 122 -14.84 -6.45 -17.68
N GLU A 123 -14.99 -7.01 -18.88
CA GLU A 123 -13.91 -7.11 -19.87
C GLU A 123 -13.71 -5.75 -20.56
N GLY A 124 -13.22 -4.77 -19.80
CA GLY A 124 -12.89 -3.46 -20.34
C GLY A 124 -11.63 -2.98 -19.66
N SER A 125 -10.55 -2.84 -20.42
CA SER A 125 -9.33 -2.13 -20.02
C SER A 125 -9.71 -0.79 -19.41
N ARG A 126 -9.83 -0.73 -18.07
CA ARG A 126 -10.13 0.49 -17.34
C ARG A 126 -8.93 1.43 -17.54
N SER A 127 -9.16 2.51 -18.28
CA SER A 127 -8.16 3.56 -18.49
C SER A 127 -7.90 4.29 -17.17
N ALA A 128 -6.76 4.97 -17.03
CA ALA A 128 -6.51 5.88 -15.91
C ALA A 128 -7.57 7.00 -15.79
N GLU A 129 -8.33 7.27 -16.85
CA GLU A 129 -9.48 8.18 -16.85
C GLU A 129 -10.73 7.59 -16.18
N SER A 130 -10.83 6.26 -16.07
CA SER A 130 -11.86 5.60 -15.27
C SER A 130 -11.48 5.69 -13.79
N GLY A 131 -12.44 6.04 -12.93
CA GLY A 131 -12.21 6.07 -11.48
C GLY A 131 -11.80 4.69 -10.94
N PRO A 132 -11.22 4.66 -9.72
CA PRO A 132 -10.74 3.42 -9.10
C PRO A 132 -11.90 2.43 -8.91
N MET A 133 -11.63 1.14 -9.03
CA MET A 133 -12.68 0.10 -8.91
C MET A 133 -13.37 0.14 -7.54
N LEU A 134 -12.66 0.55 -6.50
CA LEU A 134 -13.20 0.74 -5.17
C LEU A 134 -14.36 1.77 -5.14
N LEU A 135 -14.31 2.80 -5.99
CA LEU A 135 -15.38 3.78 -6.11
C LEU A 135 -16.64 3.15 -6.70
N ASP A 136 -16.53 2.34 -7.74
CA ASP A 136 -17.68 1.67 -8.35
C ASP A 136 -18.37 0.72 -7.37
N VAL A 137 -17.58 0.00 -6.56
CA VAL A 137 -18.11 -0.89 -5.50
C VAL A 137 -18.89 -0.08 -4.48
N LEU A 138 -18.35 1.07 -4.04
CA LEU A 138 -19.02 1.95 -3.08
C LEU A 138 -20.31 2.54 -3.66
N GLU A 139 -20.28 3.02 -4.90
CA GLU A 139 -21.47 3.53 -5.57
C GLU A 139 -22.53 2.45 -5.77
N GLY A 140 -22.11 1.22 -6.11
CA GLY A 140 -22.99 0.06 -6.22
C GLY A 140 -23.69 -0.24 -4.90
N TYR A 141 -22.96 -0.21 -3.79
CA TYR A 141 -23.51 -0.39 -2.44
C TYR A 141 -24.52 0.72 -2.08
N LEU A 142 -24.16 1.99 -2.28
CA LEU A 142 -25.03 3.14 -1.96
C LEU A 142 -26.32 3.14 -2.80
N LYS A 143 -26.26 2.73 -4.06
CA LYS A 143 -27.44 2.55 -4.91
C LYS A 143 -28.35 1.44 -4.38
N TYR A 144 -27.77 0.35 -3.86
CA TYR A 144 -28.52 -0.76 -3.27
C TYR A 144 -29.22 -0.37 -1.96
N GLU A 145 -28.57 0.40 -1.08
CA GLU A 145 -29.19 0.90 0.16
C GLU A 145 -30.42 1.77 -0.11
N ILE A 146 -30.33 2.68 -1.10
CA ILE A 146 -31.47 3.51 -1.50
C ILE A 146 -32.64 2.64 -1.98
N TYR A 147 -32.37 1.57 -2.73
CA TYR A 147 -33.39 0.64 -3.19
C TYR A 147 -34.09 -0.13 -2.05
N ILE A 148 -33.36 -0.48 -0.99
CA ILE A 148 -33.92 -1.17 0.18
C ILE A 148 -34.76 -0.22 1.05
N ILE A 149 -34.40 1.07 1.14
CA ILE A 149 -35.14 2.05 1.94
C ILE A 149 -36.46 2.48 1.26
N ILE A 150 -36.54 2.36 -0.06
CA ILE A 150 -37.73 2.76 -0.86
C ILE A 150 -38.76 1.62 -0.98
N LEU A 151 -38.40 0.37 -0.63
CA LEU A 151 -39.30 -0.80 -0.57
C LEU A 151 -39.88 -1.01 0.83
#